data_AF-A0AB33A3T6-F1
#
_entry.id   AF-A0AB33A3T6-F1
#
_cell.length_a   1.000
_cell.length_b   1.000
_cell.length_c   1.000
_cell.angle_alpha   90.00
_cell.angle_beta   90.00
_cell.angle_gamma   90.00
#
_symmetry.space_group_name_H-M   'P 1'
#
loop_
_entity.id
_entity.type
_entity.pdbx_description
1 polymer ?
#
loop_
_entity_poly.entity_id
_entity_poly.type
_entity_poly.pdbx_seq_one_letter_code
_entity_poly.pdbx_strand_id
1 'polypeptide(L)'
;MSTTPFHIEPFRNCILVTLRGKWDMSTNIQYLAKLSDCLKTRKGRPFHLFVDMRSWQIPNSDTFNQIKAPIKLDRRSQLSETWLEDEATDADHIAEKFFSAPSIKLGFELERTQSISEFITHCEEKADNVVLDYVRTWIG
;
A
#
# COMPACT_ATOMS: atom_id res chain seq x y z
N MET A 1 -16.94 0.15 16.73
CA MET A 1 -17.36 -0.37 15.42
C MET A 1 -16.18 -1.15 14.86
N SER A 2 -16.39 -2.38 14.37
CA SER A 2 -15.33 -3.18 13.77
C SER A 2 -14.95 -2.55 12.42
N THR A 3 -13.96 -1.66 12.42
CA THR A 3 -13.37 -1.16 11.18
C THR A 3 -12.55 -2.30 10.58
N THR A 4 -12.86 -2.68 9.33
CA THR A 4 -12.07 -3.68 8.61
C THR A 4 -10.62 -3.20 8.57
N PRO A 5 -9.63 -4.01 8.99
CA PRO A 5 -8.25 -3.56 9.14
C PRO A 5 -7.61 -3.17 7.81
N PHE A 6 -8.10 -3.74 6.70
CA PHE A 6 -7.70 -3.36 5.37
C PHE A 6 -8.80 -3.56 4.32
N HIS A 7 -8.70 -2.82 3.22
CA HIS A 7 -9.45 -3.01 2.00
C HIS A 7 -8.52 -2.96 0.79
N ILE A 8 -8.75 -3.80 -0.21
CA ILE A 8 -7.98 -3.84 -1.46
C ILE A 8 -8.97 -3.83 -2.61
N GLU A 9 -8.85 -2.82 -3.47
CA GLU A 9 -9.76 -2.60 -4.58
C GLU A 9 -9.00 -2.38 -5.89
N PRO A 10 -9.01 -3.35 -6.82
CA PRO A 10 -8.51 -3.10 -8.17
C PRO A 10 -9.49 -2.22 -8.94
N PHE A 11 -9.03 -1.08 -9.44
CA PHE A 11 -9.83 -0.15 -10.25
C PHE A 11 -9.03 0.32 -11.47
N ARG A 12 -9.44 -0.13 -12.66
CA ARG A 12 -8.76 0.17 -13.94
C ARG A 12 -7.26 -0.19 -13.93
N ASN A 13 -6.36 0.76 -14.11
CA ASN A 13 -4.91 0.59 -14.03
C ASN A 13 -4.36 0.77 -12.61
N CYS A 14 -5.22 0.95 -11.62
CA CYS A 14 -4.83 1.17 -10.23
C CYS A 14 -5.29 0.03 -9.32
N ILE A 15 -4.62 -0.07 -8.17
CA ILE A 15 -5.08 -0.82 -7.02
C ILE A 15 -5.12 0.18 -5.86
N LEU A 16 -6.28 0.33 -5.23
CA LEU A 16 -6.49 1.20 -4.09
C LEU A 16 -6.47 0.35 -2.83
N VAL A 17 -5.69 0.76 -1.84
CA VAL A 17 -5.47 0.02 -0.60
C VAL A 17 -5.73 0.93 0.58
N THR A 18 -6.65 0.55 1.44
CA THR A 18 -6.90 1.24 2.71
C THR A 18 -6.38 0.38 3.84
N LEU A 19 -5.53 0.93 4.71
CA LEU A 19 -4.98 0.26 5.89
C LEU A 19 -5.38 1.05 7.14
N ARG A 20 -5.87 0.37 8.18
CA ARG A 20 -6.35 1.00 9.41
C ARG A 20 -6.00 0.20 10.65
N GLY A 21 -5.75 0.92 11.73
CA GLY A 21 -5.64 0.37 13.08
C GLY A 21 -4.35 -0.38 13.35
N LYS A 22 -4.31 -1.01 14.53
CA LYS A 22 -3.17 -1.79 15.01
C LYS A 22 -3.27 -3.21 14.52
N TRP A 23 -2.32 -3.64 13.72
CA TRP A 23 -2.30 -5.00 13.18
C TRP A 23 -1.50 -5.92 14.07
N ASP A 24 -1.89 -7.20 14.06
CA ASP A 24 -1.05 -8.29 14.53
C ASP A 24 -0.46 -9.05 13.33
N MET A 25 0.32 -10.10 13.61
CA MET A 25 0.90 -10.94 12.55
C MET A 25 -0.18 -11.60 11.69
N SER A 26 -1.30 -12.01 12.29
CA SER A 26 -2.41 -12.66 11.57
C SER A 26 -3.01 -11.72 10.51
N THR A 27 -3.30 -10.49 10.90
CA THR A 27 -3.84 -9.45 10.04
C THR A 27 -2.87 -9.12 8.90
N ASN A 28 -1.58 -9.00 9.20
CA ASN A 28 -0.56 -8.76 8.20
C ASN A 28 -0.47 -9.90 7.17
N ILE A 29 -0.50 -11.16 7.61
CA ILE A 29 -0.49 -12.33 6.70
C ILE A 29 -1.74 -12.34 5.82
N GLN A 30 -2.92 -12.06 6.38
CA GLN A 30 -4.17 -12.00 5.62
C GLN A 30 -4.15 -10.89 4.56
N TYR A 31 -3.62 -9.71 4.90
CA TYR A 31 -3.42 -8.62 3.96
C TYR A 31 -2.49 -9.03 2.81
N LEU A 32 -1.30 -9.54 3.13
CA LEU A 32 -0.32 -9.95 2.12
C LEU A 32 -0.85 -11.06 1.20
N ALA A 33 -1.62 -12.01 1.75
CA ALA A 33 -2.25 -13.06 0.95
C ALA A 33 -3.27 -12.47 -0.04
N LYS A 34 -4.18 -11.60 0.43
CA LYS A 34 -5.18 -10.94 -0.43
C LYS A 34 -4.54 -10.01 -1.46
N LEU A 35 -3.48 -9.29 -1.10
CA LEU A 35 -2.73 -8.47 -2.04
C LEU A 35 -2.07 -9.34 -3.10
N SER A 36 -1.43 -10.45 -2.71
CA SER A 36 -0.84 -11.42 -3.65
C SER A 36 -1.87 -11.92 -4.66
N ASP A 37 -3.07 -12.28 -4.20
CA ASP A 37 -4.14 -12.75 -5.08
C ASP A 37 -4.66 -11.63 -5.99
N CYS A 38 -4.80 -10.41 -5.49
CA CYS A 38 -5.14 -9.24 -6.31
C CYS A 38 -4.09 -9.00 -7.40
N LEU A 39 -2.80 -9.05 -7.06
CA LEU A 39 -1.70 -8.86 -8.01
C LEU A 39 -1.71 -9.92 -9.11
N LYS A 40 -2.00 -11.19 -8.79
CA LYS A 40 -2.14 -12.26 -9.81
C LYS A 40 -3.23 -11.94 -10.85
N THR A 41 -4.31 -11.28 -10.44
CA THR A 41 -5.40 -10.92 -11.37
C THR A 41 -4.98 -9.90 -12.43
N ARG A 42 -3.90 -9.13 -12.18
CA ARG A 42 -3.33 -8.20 -13.18
C ARG A 42 -2.73 -8.91 -14.38
N LYS A 43 -2.33 -10.18 -14.25
CA LYS A 43 -1.71 -10.97 -15.34
C LYS A 43 -0.56 -10.22 -16.03
N GLY A 44 0.28 -9.53 -15.26
CA GLY A 44 1.41 -8.74 -15.75
C GLY A 44 1.06 -7.39 -16.36
N ARG A 45 -0.21 -6.97 -16.39
CA ARG A 45 -0.60 -5.63 -16.85
C ARG A 45 -0.03 -4.57 -15.91
N PRO A 46 0.59 -3.50 -16.44
CA PRO A 46 1.13 -2.42 -15.63
C PRO A 46 0.08 -1.81 -14.71
N PHE A 47 0.48 -1.39 -13.50
CA PHE A 47 -0.44 -0.77 -12.56
C PHE A 47 0.26 0.19 -11.59
N HIS A 48 -0.54 1.09 -11.01
CA HIS A 48 -0.16 1.95 -9.89
C HIS A 48 -0.84 1.49 -8.61
N LEU A 49 -0.17 1.64 -7.47
CA LEU A 49 -0.71 1.30 -6.16
C LEU A 49 -0.92 2.59 -5.36
N PHE A 50 -2.15 2.85 -4.95
CA PHE A 50 -2.51 4.00 -4.12
C PHE A 50 -2.89 3.49 -2.74
N VAL A 51 -2.18 3.95 -1.71
CA VAL A 51 -2.30 3.43 -0.35
C VAL A 51 -2.69 4.57 0.59
N ASP A 52 -3.86 4.45 1.19
CA ASP A 52 -4.24 5.25 2.35
C ASP A 52 -3.96 4.42 3.59
N MET A 53 -2.88 4.78 4.28
CA MET A 53 -2.38 4.06 5.46
C MET A 53 -2.47 4.88 6.75
N ARG A 54 -3.19 6.01 6.73
CA ARG A 54 -3.45 6.80 7.94
C ARG A 54 -4.00 5.91 9.06
N SER A 55 -3.55 6.13 10.29
CA SER A 55 -3.85 5.35 11.50
C SER A 55 -3.39 3.88 11.50
N TRP A 56 -2.64 3.43 10.48
CA TRP A 56 -2.12 2.07 10.45
C TRP A 56 -0.89 1.96 11.33
N GLN A 57 -0.86 0.92 12.17
CA GLN A 57 0.25 0.65 13.07
C GLN A 57 0.59 -0.84 13.03
N ILE A 58 1.88 -1.13 12.89
CA ILE A 58 2.42 -2.49 13.05
C ILE A 58 3.18 -2.60 14.37
N PRO A 59 3.19 -3.78 15.03
CA PRO A 59 3.93 -3.97 16.27
C PRO A 59 5.43 -3.85 16.02
N ASN A 60 6.08 -2.93 16.75
CA ASN A 60 7.53 -2.77 16.73
C ASN A 60 8.19 -3.80 17.67
N SER A 61 8.07 -5.10 17.35
CA SER A 61 8.71 -6.17 18.11
C SER A 61 9.70 -6.94 17.24
N ASP A 62 10.82 -7.36 17.83
CA ASP A 62 11.85 -8.14 17.14
C ASP A 62 11.32 -9.45 16.54
N THR A 63 10.27 -10.03 17.14
CA THR A 63 9.58 -11.21 16.60
C THR A 63 8.84 -10.90 15.30
N PHE A 64 8.21 -9.72 15.20
CA PHE A 64 7.59 -9.25 13.95
C PHE A 64 8.67 -8.93 12.89
N ASN A 65 9.85 -8.47 13.33
CA ASN A 65 10.99 -8.15 12.47
C ASN A 65 11.68 -9.39 11.88
N GLN A 66 11.71 -10.51 12.62
CA GLN A 66 12.33 -11.76 12.18
C GLN A 66 11.47 -12.58 11.23
N ILE A 67 10.14 -12.40 11.26
CA ILE A 67 9.24 -13.08 10.35
C ILE A 67 9.25 -12.33 9.02
N LYS A 68 10.20 -12.67 8.15
CA LYS A 68 10.02 -12.50 6.71
C LYS A 68 8.75 -13.27 6.35
N ALA A 69 7.63 -12.57 6.18
CA ALA A 69 6.41 -13.21 5.70
C ALA A 69 6.80 -14.00 4.43
N PRO A 70 6.55 -15.31 4.36
CA PRO A 70 7.00 -16.14 3.23
C PRO A 70 6.31 -15.74 1.91
N ILE A 71 5.33 -14.84 1.98
CA ILE A 71 4.57 -14.32 0.86
C ILE A 71 5.43 -13.31 0.08
N LYS A 72 6.06 -13.78 -0.98
CA LYS A 72 6.67 -12.91 -1.99
C LYS A 72 5.57 -12.35 -2.89
N LEU A 73 5.43 -11.03 -2.92
CA LEU A 73 4.53 -10.33 -3.83
C LEU A 73 5.16 -10.25 -5.22
N ASP A 74 4.44 -10.64 -6.27
CA ASP A 74 4.88 -10.42 -7.65
C ASP A 74 4.54 -8.97 -8.07
N ARG A 75 5.54 -8.09 -7.95
CA ARG A 75 5.40 -6.65 -8.21
C ARG A 75 6.08 -6.21 -9.52
N ARG A 76 6.42 -7.15 -10.40
CA ARG A 76 7.21 -6.86 -11.62
C ARG A 76 6.51 -5.91 -12.61
N SER A 77 5.17 -5.86 -12.59
CA SER A 77 4.39 -4.95 -13.41
C SER A 77 3.91 -3.71 -12.64
N GLN A 78 4.40 -3.48 -11.43
CA GLN A 78 4.08 -2.24 -10.71
C GLN A 78 4.93 -1.10 -11.27
N LEU A 79 4.29 0.04 -11.55
CA LEU A 79 4.94 1.24 -12.07
C LEU A 79 5.26 2.24 -10.96
N SER A 80 4.33 2.42 -10.02
CA SER A 80 4.58 3.26 -8.84
C SER A 80 3.69 2.90 -7.65
N GLU A 81 4.00 3.49 -6.52
CA GLU A 81 3.29 3.42 -5.25
C GLU A 81 3.20 4.81 -4.63
N THR A 82 2.01 5.21 -4.16
CA THR A 82 1.79 6.51 -3.50
C THR A 82 1.15 6.26 -2.15
N TRP A 83 1.77 6.78 -1.08
CA TRP A 83 1.30 6.61 0.30
C TRP A 83 0.74 7.91 0.86
N LEU A 84 -0.49 7.84 1.37
CA LEU A 84 -1.07 8.81 2.27
C LEU A 84 -0.93 8.30 3.70
N GLU A 85 -0.06 8.94 4.47
CA GLU A 85 0.25 8.59 5.85
C GLU A 85 -0.19 9.70 6.82
N ASP A 86 -0.16 9.43 8.12
CA ASP A 86 -0.37 10.42 9.18
C ASP A 86 0.68 10.25 10.29
N GLU A 87 0.70 11.16 11.26
CA GLU A 87 1.64 11.12 12.39
C GLU A 87 1.53 9.83 13.24
N ALA A 88 0.37 9.17 13.21
CA ALA A 88 0.15 7.93 13.93
C ALA A 88 0.74 6.70 13.20
N THR A 89 1.13 6.86 11.94
CA THR A 89 1.70 5.83 11.09
C THR A 89 3.22 5.88 11.18
N ASP A 90 3.86 4.81 11.69
CA ASP A 90 5.32 4.69 11.70
C ASP A 90 5.83 4.29 10.31
N ALA A 91 5.64 5.21 9.36
CA ALA A 91 5.86 4.98 7.95
C ALA A 91 7.34 4.81 7.60
N ASP A 92 8.25 5.41 8.36
CA ASP A 92 9.69 5.22 8.19
C ASP A 92 10.10 3.80 8.56
N HIS A 93 9.64 3.27 9.69
CA HIS A 93 9.87 1.88 10.07
C HIS A 93 9.30 0.89 9.04
N ILE A 94 8.12 1.19 8.48
CA ILE A 94 7.50 0.41 7.41
C ILE A 94 8.36 0.49 6.15
N ALA A 95 8.72 1.69 5.70
CA ALA A 95 9.52 1.91 4.50
C ALA A 95 10.88 1.24 4.59
N GLU A 96 11.58 1.35 5.72
CA GLU A 96 12.85 0.66 5.95
C GLU A 96 12.69 -0.85 5.80
N LYS A 97 11.66 -1.45 6.39
CA LYS A 97 11.43 -2.91 6.27
C LYS A 97 11.16 -3.38 4.84
N PHE A 98 10.38 -2.61 4.08
CA PHE A 98 9.98 -3.00 2.73
C PHE A 98 11.02 -2.63 1.67
N PHE A 99 11.86 -1.61 1.92
CA PHE A 99 12.68 -0.97 0.88
C PHE A 99 14.18 -0.86 1.21
N SER A 100 14.62 -1.01 2.47
CA SER A 100 16.05 -0.92 2.82
C SER A 100 16.85 -2.21 2.63
N ALA A 101 16.22 -3.31 2.21
CA ALA A 101 16.94 -4.53 1.88
C ALA A 101 17.90 -4.26 0.68
N PRO A 102 19.23 -4.42 0.83
CA PRO A 102 20.22 -4.10 -0.21
C PRO A 102 20.07 -4.88 -1.52
N SER A 103 19.14 -5.85 -1.56
CA SER A 103 18.82 -6.72 -2.70
C SER A 103 17.49 -6.38 -3.39
N ILE A 104 16.75 -5.38 -2.92
CA ILE A 104 15.47 -4.97 -3.49
C ILE A 104 15.62 -3.55 -4.05
N LYS A 105 16.21 -3.43 -5.23
CA LYS A 105 15.98 -2.22 -6.04
C LYS A 105 14.52 -2.28 -6.45
N LEU A 106 13.69 -1.41 -5.89
CA LEU A 106 12.31 -1.26 -6.35
C LEU A 106 12.34 -0.97 -7.85
N GLY A 107 11.63 -1.77 -8.63
CA GLY A 107 11.44 -1.54 -10.05
C GLY A 107 10.40 -0.45 -10.34
N PHE A 108 9.95 0.26 -9.31
CA PHE A 108 8.86 1.23 -9.36
C PHE A 108 9.18 2.46 -8.48
N GLU A 109 8.50 3.56 -8.76
CA GLU A 109 8.62 4.82 -8.03
C GLU A 109 7.76 4.82 -6.76
N LEU A 110 8.32 5.26 -5.64
CA LEU A 110 7.61 5.42 -4.37
C LEU A 110 7.51 6.89 -3.99
N GLU A 111 6.30 7.35 -3.72
CA GLU A 111 6.00 8.68 -3.19
C GLU A 111 5.23 8.57 -1.88
N ARG A 112 5.50 9.50 -0.95
CA ARG A 112 4.93 9.54 0.39
C ARG A 112 4.51 10.97 0.71
N THR A 113 3.32 11.14 1.28
CA THR A 113 2.83 12.43 1.74
C THR A 113 1.85 12.27 2.90
N GLN A 114 1.77 13.29 3.74
CA GLN A 114 0.75 13.42 4.78
C GLN A 114 -0.40 14.34 4.34
N SER A 115 -0.30 14.95 3.16
CA SER A 115 -1.27 15.89 2.63
C SER A 115 -2.20 15.21 1.64
N ILE A 116 -3.51 15.30 1.89
CA ILE A 116 -4.53 14.81 0.96
C ILE A 116 -4.42 15.51 -0.40
N SER A 117 -4.13 16.81 -0.42
CA SER A 117 -4.04 17.55 -1.68
C SER A 117 -2.84 17.09 -2.51
N GLU A 118 -1.68 16.91 -1.88
CA GLU A 118 -0.50 16.38 -2.57
C GLU A 118 -0.72 14.95 -3.05
N PHE A 119 -1.37 14.11 -2.23
CA PHE A 119 -1.71 12.75 -2.62
C PHE A 119 -2.58 12.71 -3.88
N ILE A 120 -3.59 13.58 -3.94
CA ILE A 120 -4.45 13.69 -5.13
C ILE A 120 -3.60 14.14 -6.32
N THR A 121 -2.74 15.16 -6.19
CA THR A 121 -1.85 15.60 -7.27
C THR A 121 -0.97 14.46 -7.79
N HIS A 122 -0.36 13.67 -6.91
CA HIS A 122 0.44 12.51 -7.30
C HIS A 122 -0.38 11.45 -8.03
N CYS A 123 -1.65 11.24 -7.64
CA CYS A 123 -2.56 10.36 -8.37
C CYS A 123 -2.88 10.90 -9.77
N GLU A 124 -3.00 12.22 -9.93
CA GLU A 124 -3.35 12.90 -11.20
C GLU A 124 -2.30 12.65 -12.27
N GLU A 125 -1.03 12.53 -11.90
CA GLU A 125 0.07 12.24 -12.81
C GLU A 125 0.07 10.79 -13.32
N LYS A 126 -0.69 9.89 -12.66
CA LYS A 126 -0.60 8.42 -12.84
C LYS A 126 -1.88 7.77 -13.35
N ALA A 127 -3.02 8.44 -13.22
CA ALA A 127 -4.33 7.84 -13.47
C ALA A 127 -5.26 8.75 -14.27
N ASP A 128 -6.23 8.15 -14.95
CA ASP A 128 -7.22 8.91 -15.71
C ASP A 128 -8.25 9.62 -14.81
N ASN A 129 -8.99 10.58 -15.38
CA ASN A 129 -10.00 11.36 -14.65
C ASN A 129 -11.06 10.50 -13.94
N VAL A 130 -11.39 9.32 -14.49
CA VAL A 130 -12.39 8.44 -13.86
C VAL A 130 -11.82 7.80 -12.60
N VAL A 131 -10.55 7.41 -12.60
CA VAL A 131 -9.85 6.97 -11.39
C VAL A 131 -9.77 8.11 -10.38
N LEU A 132 -9.46 9.32 -10.82
CA LEU A 132 -9.30 10.46 -9.92
C LEU A 132 -10.59 10.88 -9.22
N ASP A 133 -11.69 10.91 -9.96
CA ASP A 133 -13.01 11.19 -9.39
C ASP A 133 -13.36 10.15 -8.32
N TYR A 134 -13.02 8.88 -8.56
CA TYR A 134 -13.19 7.82 -7.57
C TYR A 134 -12.27 8.01 -6.36
N VAL A 135 -10.98 8.27 -6.58
CA VAL A 135 -9.97 8.49 -5.53
C VAL A 135 -10.39 9.62 -4.58
N ARG A 136 -10.94 10.72 -5.12
CA ARG A 136 -11.46 11.84 -4.31
C ARG A 136 -12.60 11.43 -3.38
N THR A 137 -13.46 10.50 -3.81
CA THR A 137 -14.51 9.94 -2.94
C THR A 137 -14.00 8.90 -1.96
N TRP A 138 -12.94 8.18 -2.33
CA TRP A 138 -12.35 7.10 -1.53
C TRP A 138 -11.52 7.58 -0.34
N ILE A 139 -10.80 8.71 -0.46
CA ILE A 139 -9.93 9.26 0.60
C ILE A 139 -10.70 10.02 1.68
N GLY A 140 -11.97 10.37 1.41
CA GLY A 140 -12.84 11.21 2.24
C GLY A 140 -12.87 10.82 3.72
#